data_AF-A0A8T3QPZ2-F1
#
_entry.id   AF-A0A8T3QPZ2-F1
#
_cell.length_a   1.000
_cell.length_b   1.000
_cell.length_c   1.000
_cell.angle_alpha   90.00
_cell.angle_beta   90.00
_cell.angle_gamma   90.00
#
_symmetry.space_group_name_H-M   'P 1'
#
loop_
_entity.id
_entity.type
_entity.pdbx_description
1 polymer ?
#
loop_
_entity_poly.entity_id
_entity_poly.type
_entity_poly.pdbx_seq_one_letter_code
_entity_poly.pdbx_strand_id
1 'polypeptide(L)'
;MAITFSVLRRRIGMRSRHPSVLSERLHLPVGTRIGLVLFASDADLEDLWTRRIGWVERIVQLRPSFVVAPDFSVWAGDHALATRYNIVRSLRFMDLLQSRGLTVVPHFYWANDRDLADIASWLQSNHPEAFAIDLQCLTGRVSAFLAELTWLREQITAPAHLLASGWDVGPRLERLRRVWPNLSTTRNYVPEVAKHVAVTRTANGRLYRQQVDELPRVLLERRLAMAETWMNNPLADATAS
;
A
#
# COMPACT_ATOMS: atom_id res chain seq x y z
N MET A 1 3.52 -9.24 4.86
CA MET A 1 4.35 -8.64 3.80
C MET A 1 3.45 -8.03 2.71
N ALA A 2 3.83 -6.91 2.09
CA ALA A 2 3.06 -6.29 1.01
C ALA A 2 3.85 -6.34 -0.32
N ILE A 3 3.16 -6.59 -1.43
CA ILE A 3 3.75 -6.63 -2.79
C ILE A 3 2.94 -5.72 -3.69
N THR A 4 3.59 -4.86 -4.46
CA THR A 4 2.89 -4.00 -5.41
C THR A 4 2.56 -4.71 -6.72
N PHE A 5 1.49 -4.28 -7.38
CA PHE A 5 1.04 -4.83 -8.65
C PHE A 5 2.10 -4.75 -9.76
N SER A 6 2.86 -3.65 -9.79
CA SER A 6 4.00 -3.50 -10.71
C SER A 6 5.03 -4.64 -10.56
N VAL A 7 5.27 -5.07 -9.32
CA VAL A 7 6.21 -6.16 -9.02
C VAL A 7 5.63 -7.51 -9.43
N LEU A 8 4.36 -7.73 -9.12
CA LEU A 8 3.63 -8.92 -9.56
C LEU A 8 3.69 -9.08 -11.08
N ARG A 9 3.35 -8.02 -11.83
CA ARG A 9 3.29 -8.04 -13.30
C ARG A 9 4.66 -8.29 -13.92
N ARG A 10 5.71 -7.61 -13.45
CA ARG A 10 7.05 -7.62 -14.08
C ARG A 10 7.93 -8.78 -13.66
N ARG A 11 7.81 -9.26 -12.41
CA ARG A 11 8.83 -10.16 -11.79
C ARG A 11 8.30 -11.54 -11.44
N ILE A 12 7.10 -11.62 -10.89
CA ILE A 12 6.50 -12.90 -10.49
C ILE A 12 5.94 -13.64 -11.72
N GLY A 13 5.75 -12.92 -12.83
CA GLY A 13 5.36 -13.50 -14.11
C GLY A 13 3.97 -14.12 -14.06
N MET A 14 2.95 -13.36 -14.47
CA MET A 14 1.60 -13.92 -14.58
C MET A 14 1.39 -14.86 -15.79
N ARG A 15 2.48 -15.26 -16.45
CA ARG A 15 2.44 -16.14 -17.63
C ARG A 15 2.33 -17.61 -17.29
N SER A 16 2.57 -18.02 -16.04
CA SER A 16 2.46 -19.43 -15.68
C SER A 16 0.97 -19.85 -15.64
N ARG A 17 0.65 -20.89 -16.41
CA ARG A 17 -0.68 -21.51 -16.47
C ARG A 17 -0.98 -22.39 -15.24
N HIS A 18 0.00 -22.59 -14.36
CA HIS A 18 -0.17 -23.35 -13.14
C HIS A 18 -0.65 -22.44 -12.00
N PRO A 19 -1.79 -22.77 -11.36
CA PRO A 19 -2.23 -22.08 -10.17
C PRO A 19 -1.29 -22.44 -9.03
N SER A 20 -0.37 -21.54 -8.72
CA SER A 20 0.46 -21.60 -7.52
C SER A 20 0.20 -20.35 -6.71
N VAL A 21 0.04 -20.55 -5.40
CA VAL A 21 -0.28 -19.47 -4.46
C VAL A 21 0.93 -18.53 -4.37
N LEU A 22 0.67 -17.25 -4.14
CA LEU A 22 1.69 -16.20 -4.16
C LEU A 22 2.88 -16.50 -3.22
N SER A 23 2.62 -17.13 -2.06
CA SER A 23 3.65 -17.57 -1.10
C SER A 23 4.61 -18.60 -1.68
N GLU A 24 4.10 -19.58 -2.43
CA GLU A 24 4.90 -20.63 -3.07
C GLU A 24 5.80 -20.04 -4.15
N ARG A 25 5.22 -19.18 -5.01
CA ARG A 25 5.98 -18.50 -6.08
C ARG A 25 7.14 -17.68 -5.55
N LEU A 26 6.98 -17.14 -4.35
CA LEU A 26 7.96 -16.29 -3.69
C LEU A 26 8.86 -17.06 -2.72
N HIS A 27 8.69 -18.38 -2.61
CA HIS A 27 9.44 -19.24 -1.70
C HIS A 27 9.45 -18.71 -0.26
N LEU A 28 8.31 -18.19 0.19
CA LEU A 28 8.18 -17.61 1.53
C LEU A 28 7.97 -18.69 2.59
N PRO A 29 8.38 -18.43 3.85
CA PRO A 29 8.07 -19.32 4.96
C PRO A 29 6.58 -19.60 5.07
N VAL A 30 6.23 -20.84 5.46
CA VAL A 30 4.85 -21.26 5.72
C VAL A 30 4.22 -20.32 6.76
N GLY A 31 2.97 -19.91 6.51
CA GLY A 31 2.23 -18.97 7.36
C GLY A 31 2.46 -17.48 7.04
N THR A 32 3.37 -17.14 6.13
CA THR A 32 3.57 -15.74 5.72
C THR A 32 2.31 -15.18 5.04
N ARG A 33 1.69 -14.17 5.65
CA ARG A 33 0.57 -13.42 5.06
C ARG A 33 1.07 -12.41 4.04
N ILE A 34 0.44 -12.39 2.87
CA ILE A 34 0.82 -11.50 1.75
C ILE A 34 -0.34 -10.61 1.35
N GLY A 35 -0.14 -9.30 1.47
CA GLY A 35 -1.01 -8.28 0.90
C GLY A 35 -0.57 -7.96 -0.53
N LEU A 36 -1.52 -7.94 -1.47
CA LEU A 36 -1.29 -7.39 -2.81
C LEU A 36 -1.76 -5.95 -2.86
N VAL A 37 -0.85 -5.00 -3.02
CA VAL A 37 -1.17 -3.57 -3.14
C VAL A 37 -1.30 -3.24 -4.62
N LEU A 38 -2.49 -2.83 -5.07
CA LEU A 38 -2.74 -2.51 -6.48
C LEU A 38 -2.24 -1.12 -6.90
N PHE A 39 -1.08 -0.73 -6.35
CA PHE A 39 -0.32 0.46 -6.73
C PHE A 39 0.57 0.17 -7.95
N ALA A 40 0.46 0.99 -8.99
CA ALA A 40 1.26 0.86 -10.19
C ALA A 40 1.33 2.15 -11.01
N SER A 41 2.09 2.13 -12.11
CA SER A 41 2.08 3.23 -13.08
C SER A 41 0.69 3.38 -13.72
N ASP A 42 0.33 4.59 -14.18
CA ASP A 42 -0.94 4.83 -14.87
C ASP A 42 -1.20 3.83 -16.00
N ALA A 43 -0.19 3.53 -16.83
CA ALA A 43 -0.31 2.56 -17.90
C ALA A 43 -0.63 1.14 -17.40
N ASP A 44 -0.10 0.76 -16.23
CA ASP A 44 -0.41 -0.53 -15.59
C ASP A 44 -1.83 -0.54 -15.01
N LEU A 45 -2.27 0.58 -14.41
CA LEU A 45 -3.62 0.74 -13.85
C LEU A 45 -4.69 0.78 -14.95
N GLU A 46 -4.44 1.49 -16.05
CA GLU A 46 -5.34 1.52 -17.21
C GLU A 46 -5.52 0.15 -17.83
N ASP A 47 -4.43 -0.62 -17.92
CA ASP A 47 -4.49 -2.01 -18.34
C ASP A 47 -5.30 -2.90 -17.37
N LEU A 48 -5.07 -2.70 -16.06
CA LEU A 48 -5.80 -3.38 -14.99
C LEU A 48 -7.30 -3.11 -15.11
N TRP A 49 -7.71 -1.87 -15.37
CA TRP A 49 -9.11 -1.48 -15.51
C TRP A 49 -9.75 -2.00 -16.81
N THR A 50 -9.05 -1.84 -17.93
CA THR A 50 -9.53 -2.25 -19.25
C THR A 50 -9.77 -3.76 -19.29
N ARG A 51 -8.87 -4.54 -18.67
CA ARG A 51 -8.92 -6.01 -18.62
C ARG A 51 -9.34 -6.55 -17.25
N ARG A 52 -10.12 -5.76 -16.49
CA ARG A 52 -10.44 -6.00 -15.07
C ARG A 52 -10.95 -7.40 -14.75
N ILE A 53 -11.81 -7.98 -15.58
CA ILE A 53 -12.35 -9.33 -15.32
C ILE A 53 -11.23 -10.37 -15.33
N GLY A 54 -10.39 -10.37 -16.36
CA GLY A 54 -9.25 -11.29 -16.45
C GLY A 54 -8.18 -11.02 -15.38
N TRP A 55 -8.02 -9.77 -14.94
CA TRP A 55 -7.12 -9.46 -13.82
C TRP A 55 -7.66 -9.94 -12.48
N VAL A 56 -8.94 -9.75 -12.19
CA VAL A 56 -9.60 -10.24 -10.98
C VAL A 56 -9.47 -11.76 -10.87
N GLU A 57 -9.73 -12.50 -11.95
CA GLU A 57 -9.59 -13.96 -11.95
C GLU A 57 -8.16 -14.42 -11.62
N ARG A 58 -7.16 -13.73 -12.17
CA ARG A 58 -5.76 -14.03 -11.86
C ARG A 58 -5.39 -13.69 -10.42
N ILE A 59 -5.88 -12.58 -9.87
CA ILE A 59 -5.64 -12.21 -8.48
C ILE A 59 -6.26 -13.26 -7.53
N VAL A 60 -7.46 -13.75 -7.83
CA VAL A 60 -8.11 -14.82 -7.07
C VAL A 60 -7.25 -16.08 -7.05
N GLN A 61 -6.67 -16.48 -8.19
CA GLN A 61 -5.79 -17.64 -8.27
C GLN A 61 -4.51 -17.51 -7.44
N LEU A 62 -4.01 -16.28 -7.24
CA LEU A 62 -2.83 -16.02 -6.42
C LEU A 62 -3.10 -16.14 -4.91
N ARG A 63 -4.37 -16.14 -4.50
CA ARG A 63 -4.84 -16.23 -3.10
C ARG A 63 -4.05 -15.32 -2.14
N PRO A 64 -3.97 -14.00 -2.39
CA PRO A 64 -3.39 -13.08 -1.42
C PRO A 64 -4.20 -13.10 -0.12
N SER A 65 -3.55 -12.82 1.01
CA SER A 65 -4.23 -12.72 2.31
C SER A 65 -5.15 -11.51 2.38
N PHE A 66 -4.82 -10.44 1.66
CA PHE A 66 -5.70 -9.31 1.38
C PHE A 66 -5.23 -8.57 0.13
N VAL A 67 -6.09 -7.74 -0.44
CA VAL A 67 -5.77 -6.86 -1.56
C VAL A 67 -6.05 -5.41 -1.17
N VAL A 68 -5.16 -4.48 -1.47
CA VAL A 68 -5.50 -3.05 -1.42
C VAL A 68 -6.03 -2.65 -2.78
N ALA A 69 -7.20 -2.01 -2.81
CA ALA A 69 -7.86 -1.54 -4.04
C ALA A 69 -6.92 -0.67 -4.89
N PRO A 70 -7.08 -0.66 -6.23
CA PRO A 70 -6.21 0.13 -7.10
C PRO A 70 -6.43 1.63 -6.88
N ASP A 71 -5.38 2.41 -6.99
CA ASP A 71 -5.41 3.85 -6.81
C ASP A 71 -5.17 4.58 -8.13
N PHE A 72 -6.25 4.80 -8.87
CA PHE A 72 -6.18 5.58 -10.09
C PHE A 72 -5.79 7.02 -9.76
N SER A 73 -4.72 7.48 -10.39
CA SER A 73 -4.09 8.78 -10.11
C SER A 73 -5.09 9.93 -10.11
N VAL A 74 -4.97 10.79 -9.10
CA VAL A 74 -5.72 12.04 -8.96
C VAL A 74 -4.70 13.15 -8.81
N TRP A 75 -4.64 14.07 -9.77
CA TRP A 75 -3.67 15.17 -9.75
C TRP A 75 -4.29 16.49 -9.31
N ALA A 76 -3.48 17.32 -8.64
CA ALA A 76 -3.89 18.68 -8.33
C ALA A 76 -4.09 19.47 -9.63
N GLY A 77 -5.29 20.05 -9.80
CA GLY A 77 -5.66 20.77 -11.02
C GLY A 77 -6.43 19.94 -12.05
N ASP A 78 -6.60 18.63 -11.81
CA ASP A 78 -7.51 17.83 -12.64
C ASP A 78 -8.96 18.32 -12.51
N HIS A 79 -9.71 18.18 -13.60
CA HIS A 79 -11.13 18.50 -13.60
C HIS A 79 -11.87 17.59 -12.62
N ALA A 80 -12.82 18.14 -11.85
CA ALA A 80 -13.53 17.40 -10.79
C ALA A 80 -14.17 16.09 -11.28
N LEU A 81 -14.66 16.06 -12.53
CA LEU A 81 -15.18 14.84 -13.16
C LEU A 81 -14.12 13.73 -13.27
N ALA A 82 -12.89 14.07 -13.65
CA ALA A 82 -11.80 13.10 -13.79
C ALA A 82 -11.40 12.51 -12.43
N THR A 83 -11.25 13.38 -11.41
CA THR A 83 -11.03 12.96 -10.02
C THR A 83 -12.10 11.98 -9.56
N ARG A 84 -13.38 12.34 -9.75
CA ARG A 84 -14.50 11.50 -9.35
C ARG A 84 -14.56 10.19 -10.12
N TYR A 85 -14.29 10.22 -11.41
CA TYR A 85 -14.22 9.02 -12.23
C TYR A 85 -13.17 8.04 -11.70
N ASN A 86 -11.97 8.52 -11.34
CA ASN A 86 -10.89 7.68 -10.83
C ASN A 86 -11.19 7.12 -9.43
N ILE A 87 -11.80 7.90 -8.53
CA ILE A 87 -12.29 7.41 -7.23
C ILE A 87 -13.33 6.30 -7.44
N VAL A 88 -14.33 6.53 -8.30
CA VAL A 88 -15.38 5.54 -8.57
C VAL A 88 -14.80 4.27 -9.19
N ARG A 89 -13.82 4.36 -10.10
CA ARG A 89 -13.14 3.19 -10.68
C ARG A 89 -12.46 2.34 -9.62
N SER A 90 -11.80 2.96 -8.65
CA SER A 90 -11.17 2.27 -7.52
C SER A 90 -12.21 1.46 -6.73
N LEU A 91 -13.30 2.10 -6.33
CA LEU A 91 -14.38 1.47 -5.58
C LEU A 91 -15.08 0.36 -6.37
N ARG A 92 -15.34 0.56 -7.67
CA ARG A 92 -15.91 -0.48 -8.52
C ARG A 92 -14.99 -1.68 -8.70
N PHE A 93 -13.67 -1.45 -8.73
CA PHE A 93 -12.72 -2.56 -8.78
C PHE A 93 -12.66 -3.31 -7.45
N MET A 94 -12.75 -2.61 -6.32
CA MET A 94 -12.92 -3.21 -5.00
C MET A 94 -14.15 -4.11 -4.95
N ASP A 95 -15.32 -3.61 -5.39
CA ASP A 95 -16.56 -4.40 -5.45
C ASP A 95 -16.36 -5.70 -6.25
N LEU A 96 -15.68 -5.61 -7.40
CA LEU A 96 -15.38 -6.77 -8.24
C LEU A 96 -14.51 -7.80 -7.51
N LEU A 97 -13.47 -7.38 -6.80
CA LEU A 97 -12.60 -8.27 -6.03
C LEU A 97 -13.36 -8.90 -4.85
N GLN A 98 -14.13 -8.11 -4.10
CA GLN A 98 -14.94 -8.58 -2.97
C GLN A 98 -16.02 -9.58 -3.42
N SER A 99 -16.64 -9.36 -4.59
CA SER A 99 -17.61 -10.30 -5.18
C SER A 99 -17.03 -11.68 -5.49
N ARG A 100 -15.70 -11.79 -5.54
CA ARG A 100 -14.97 -13.06 -5.70
C ARG A 100 -14.40 -13.62 -4.39
N GLY A 101 -14.88 -13.10 -3.25
CA GLY A 101 -14.53 -13.58 -1.92
C GLY A 101 -13.15 -13.13 -1.42
N LEU A 102 -12.53 -12.13 -2.04
CA LEU A 102 -11.27 -11.57 -1.56
C LEU A 102 -11.52 -10.58 -0.42
N THR A 103 -10.66 -10.61 0.60
CA THR A 103 -10.55 -9.52 1.58
C THR A 103 -9.89 -8.32 0.91
N VAL A 104 -10.63 -7.22 0.78
CA VAL A 104 -10.14 -6.01 0.10
C VAL A 104 -10.15 -4.83 1.05
N VAL A 105 -9.02 -4.15 1.13
CA VAL A 105 -8.84 -2.88 1.82
C VAL A 105 -9.13 -1.75 0.83
N PRO A 106 -10.14 -0.90 1.05
CA PRO A 106 -10.39 0.27 0.21
C PRO A 106 -9.16 1.20 0.20
N HIS A 107 -8.90 1.83 -0.94
CA HIS A 107 -7.84 2.82 -1.08
C HIS A 107 -8.46 4.17 -1.45
N PHE A 108 -8.14 5.20 -0.67
CA PHE A 108 -8.76 6.51 -0.83
C PHE A 108 -7.78 7.58 -1.23
N TYR A 109 -8.28 8.45 -2.11
CA TYR A 109 -7.70 9.73 -2.48
C TYR A 109 -8.79 10.78 -2.47
N TRP A 110 -8.43 12.02 -2.11
CA TRP A 110 -9.33 13.16 -2.16
C TRP A 110 -8.59 14.38 -2.71
N ALA A 111 -9.26 15.17 -3.53
CA ALA A 111 -8.71 16.42 -4.06
C ALA A 111 -9.28 17.65 -3.34
N ASN A 112 -10.49 17.53 -2.80
CA ASN A 112 -11.26 18.61 -2.18
C ASN A 112 -12.11 18.10 -0.99
N ASP A 113 -12.71 19.04 -0.26
CA ASP A 113 -13.51 18.78 0.94
C ASP A 113 -14.72 17.89 0.68
N ARG A 114 -15.32 17.96 -0.51
CA ARG A 114 -16.47 17.12 -0.87
C ARG A 114 -16.06 15.66 -1.00
N ASP A 115 -14.91 15.39 -1.62
CA ASP A 115 -14.36 14.04 -1.70
C ASP A 115 -14.08 13.47 -0.31
N LEU A 116 -13.50 14.31 0.58
CA LEU A 116 -13.21 13.94 1.96
C LEU A 116 -14.49 13.64 2.77
N ALA A 117 -15.54 14.45 2.59
CA ALA A 117 -16.85 14.23 3.22
C ALA A 117 -17.51 12.94 2.73
N ASP A 118 -17.42 12.63 1.44
CA ASP A 118 -17.96 11.39 0.89
C ASP A 118 -17.20 10.16 1.41
N ILE A 119 -15.88 10.25 1.58
CA ILE A 119 -15.07 9.20 2.22
C ILE A 119 -15.50 9.00 3.68
N ALA A 120 -15.67 10.09 4.44
CA ALA A 120 -16.15 10.02 5.82
C ALA A 120 -17.50 9.31 5.92
N SER A 121 -18.46 9.70 5.07
CA SER A 121 -19.77 9.07 4.97
C SER A 121 -19.68 7.58 4.63
N TRP A 122 -18.80 7.23 3.67
CA TRP A 122 -18.59 5.84 3.28
C TRP A 122 -17.99 5.00 4.42
N LEU A 123 -16.95 5.51 5.10
CA LEU A 123 -16.32 4.84 6.24
C LEU A 123 -17.32 4.64 7.39
N GLN A 124 -18.14 5.64 7.67
CA GLN A 124 -19.18 5.57 8.70
C GLN A 124 -20.29 4.57 8.37
N SER A 125 -20.58 4.35 7.08
CA SER A 125 -21.66 3.43 6.66
C SER A 125 -21.17 1.98 6.51
N ASN A 126 -19.91 1.78 6.13
CA ASN A 126 -19.39 0.46 5.77
C ASN A 126 -18.49 -0.15 6.85
N HIS A 127 -17.98 0.66 7.79
CA HIS A 127 -17.13 0.22 8.90
C HIS A 127 -16.03 -0.79 8.49
N PRO A 128 -15.19 -0.47 7.48
CA PRO A 128 -14.16 -1.41 7.07
C PRO A 128 -13.16 -1.63 8.22
N GLU A 129 -12.56 -2.82 8.30
CA GLU A 129 -11.50 -3.09 9.29
C GLU A 129 -10.28 -2.21 9.07
N ALA A 130 -9.99 -1.88 7.80
CA ALA A 130 -8.88 -1.02 7.40
C ALA A 130 -9.21 -0.21 6.15
N PHE A 131 -8.49 0.89 5.92
CA PHE A 131 -8.42 1.57 4.63
C PHE A 131 -6.98 2.01 4.35
N ALA A 132 -6.69 2.32 3.09
CA ALA A 132 -5.35 2.66 2.65
C ALA A 132 -5.28 4.04 2.00
N ILE A 133 -4.11 4.66 2.09
CA ILE A 133 -3.75 5.92 1.45
C ILE A 133 -2.30 5.85 0.92
N ASP A 134 -2.01 6.60 -0.13
CA ASP A 134 -0.64 6.78 -0.62
C ASP A 134 -0.14 8.21 -0.46
N LEU A 135 1.02 8.33 0.21
CA LEU A 135 1.69 9.57 0.58
C LEU A 135 2.99 9.77 -0.20
N GLN A 136 3.32 8.91 -1.17
CA GLN A 136 4.56 9.01 -1.97
C GLN A 136 4.68 10.34 -2.72
N CYS A 137 3.56 10.85 -3.23
CA CYS A 137 3.51 12.11 -3.98
C CYS A 137 3.19 13.34 -3.10
N LEU A 138 3.00 13.17 -1.79
CA LEU A 138 2.65 14.28 -0.88
C LEU A 138 3.90 15.04 -0.44
N THR A 139 4.24 16.12 -1.14
CA THR A 139 5.45 16.93 -0.87
C THR A 139 5.17 18.32 -0.29
N GLY A 140 4.14 19.04 -0.78
CA GLY A 140 3.93 20.46 -0.47
C GLY A 140 2.82 20.79 0.53
N ARG A 141 1.84 19.89 0.74
CA ARG A 141 0.62 20.19 1.53
C ARG A 141 0.52 19.42 2.84
N VAL A 142 1.66 19.01 3.41
CA VAL A 142 1.71 18.08 4.55
C VAL A 142 0.84 18.54 5.73
N SER A 143 0.92 19.81 6.13
CA SER A 143 0.15 20.30 7.28
C SER A 143 -1.35 20.35 7.00
N ALA A 144 -1.76 20.77 5.79
CA ALA A 144 -3.17 20.76 5.38
C ALA A 144 -3.72 19.32 5.33
N PHE A 145 -2.97 18.40 4.72
CA PHE A 145 -3.31 16.99 4.66
C PHE A 145 -3.50 16.37 6.06
N LEU A 146 -2.62 16.68 7.02
CA LEU A 146 -2.76 16.16 8.39
C LEU A 146 -3.98 16.75 9.11
N ALA A 147 -4.36 18.00 8.81
CA ALA A 147 -5.59 18.60 9.32
C ALA A 147 -6.83 17.93 8.71
N GLU A 148 -6.84 17.71 7.39
CA GLU A 148 -7.89 16.95 6.67
C GLU A 148 -8.05 15.53 7.26
N LEU A 149 -6.94 14.84 7.53
CA LEU A 149 -6.97 13.51 8.12
C LEU A 149 -7.45 13.52 9.59
N THR A 150 -7.13 14.59 10.34
CA THR A 150 -7.65 14.79 11.70
C THR A 150 -9.16 14.96 11.67
N TRP A 151 -9.65 15.84 10.79
CA TRP A 151 -11.08 16.04 10.56
C TRP A 151 -11.78 14.73 10.18
N LEU A 152 -11.22 13.95 9.25
CA LEU A 152 -11.79 12.67 8.84
C LEU A 152 -11.93 11.70 10.02
N ARG A 153 -10.92 11.62 10.89
CA ARG A 153 -10.96 10.78 12.10
C ARG A 153 -12.07 11.22 13.05
N GLU A 154 -12.32 12.53 13.16
CA GLU A 154 -13.39 13.07 14.01
C GLU A 154 -14.79 12.83 13.45
N GLN A 155 -14.92 12.61 12.13
CA GLN A 155 -16.21 12.32 11.50
C GLN A 155 -16.66 10.86 11.66
N ILE A 156 -15.79 9.95 12.12
CA ILE A 156 -16.08 8.52 12.17
C ILE A 156 -16.09 7.99 13.61
N THR A 157 -17.12 7.21 13.97
CA THR A 157 -17.30 6.70 15.34
C THR A 157 -16.38 5.52 15.66
N ALA A 158 -15.99 4.75 14.64
CA ALA A 158 -15.11 3.58 14.77
C ALA A 158 -13.96 3.71 13.75
N PRO A 159 -12.83 4.33 14.13
CA PRO A 159 -11.73 4.56 13.21
C PRO A 159 -11.07 3.25 12.82
N ALA A 160 -11.18 2.93 11.52
CA ALA A 160 -10.54 1.81 10.88
C ALA A 160 -9.01 1.88 10.98
N HIS A 161 -8.34 0.73 10.83
CA HIS A 161 -6.88 0.69 10.75
C HIS A 161 -6.39 1.38 9.47
N LEU A 162 -5.42 2.29 9.59
CA LEU A 162 -4.86 3.01 8.44
C LEU A 162 -3.64 2.27 7.87
N LEU A 163 -3.70 1.89 6.60
CA LEU A 163 -2.55 1.42 5.83
C LEU A 163 -1.96 2.57 5.00
N ALA A 164 -0.85 3.15 5.45
CA ALA A 164 -0.18 4.24 4.74
C ALA A 164 0.98 3.71 3.87
N SER A 165 1.12 4.24 2.66
CA SER A 165 2.32 4.04 1.84
C SER A 165 3.07 5.36 1.64
N GLY A 166 4.38 5.30 1.39
CA GLY A 166 5.23 6.47 1.12
C GLY A 166 5.90 7.12 2.35
N TRP A 167 5.23 7.21 3.49
CA TRP A 167 5.83 7.73 4.74
C TRP A 167 5.98 6.62 5.77
N ASP A 168 7.20 6.12 5.92
CA ASP A 168 7.48 4.85 6.57
C ASP A 168 8.56 4.93 7.67
N VAL A 169 9.18 6.10 7.88
CA VAL A 169 10.04 6.45 9.03
C VAL A 169 10.04 7.96 9.32
N GLY A 170 10.61 8.33 10.46
CA GLY A 170 11.09 9.68 10.75
C GLY A 170 9.97 10.67 11.11
N PRO A 171 10.27 11.99 11.10
CA PRO A 171 9.35 13.00 11.61
C PRO A 171 7.98 13.02 10.93
N ARG A 172 7.90 12.65 9.64
CA ARG A 172 6.64 12.58 8.90
C ARG A 172 5.75 11.43 9.37
N LEU A 173 6.33 10.25 9.61
CA LEU A 173 5.61 9.11 10.18
C LEU A 173 5.13 9.43 11.60
N GLU A 174 5.97 10.04 12.43
CA GLU A 174 5.57 10.40 13.81
C GLU A 174 4.42 11.41 13.83
N ARG A 175 4.44 12.40 12.92
CA ARG A 175 3.30 13.31 12.75
C ARG A 175 2.04 12.58 12.30
N LEU A 176 2.16 11.65 11.35
CA LEU A 176 1.03 10.85 10.90
C LEU A 176 0.45 9.98 12.04
N ARG A 177 1.30 9.33 12.84
CA ARG A 177 0.90 8.47 13.96
C ARG A 177 0.19 9.26 15.07
N ARG A 178 0.52 10.53 15.29
CA ARG A 178 -0.23 11.41 16.21
C ARG A 178 -1.67 11.67 15.73
N VAL A 179 -1.84 11.82 14.42
CA VAL A 179 -3.16 12.01 13.80
C VAL A 179 -3.94 10.69 13.72
N TRP A 180 -3.28 9.58 13.41
CA TRP A 180 -3.93 8.27 13.32
C TRP A 180 -3.13 7.18 14.05
N PRO A 181 -3.34 6.98 15.37
CA PRO A 181 -2.52 6.05 16.14
C PRO A 181 -2.60 4.60 15.66
N ASN A 182 -3.78 4.16 15.20
CA ASN A 182 -4.02 2.82 14.68
C ASN A 182 -3.61 2.71 13.20
N LEU A 183 -2.30 2.73 12.92
CA LEU A 183 -1.78 2.65 11.55
C LEU A 183 -0.68 1.61 11.37
N SER A 184 -0.55 1.11 10.14
CA SER A 184 0.62 0.39 9.63
C SER A 184 1.16 1.10 8.40
N THR A 185 2.46 0.96 8.15
CA THR A 185 3.07 1.46 6.92
C THR A 185 3.45 0.31 6.00
N THR A 186 3.29 0.52 4.70
CA THR A 186 3.79 -0.40 3.69
C THR A 186 5.11 0.11 3.15
N ARG A 187 6.04 -0.81 2.94
CA ARG A 187 7.32 -0.53 2.27
C ARG A 187 7.48 -1.47 1.09
N ASN A 188 7.81 -0.88 -0.05
CA ASN A 188 7.95 -1.61 -1.31
C ASN A 188 9.35 -2.27 -1.40
N TYR A 189 9.68 -3.15 -0.45
CA TYR A 189 11.02 -3.77 -0.35
C TYR A 189 11.23 -4.96 -1.26
N VAL A 190 10.15 -5.70 -1.55
CA VAL A 190 10.19 -6.90 -2.38
C VAL A 190 10.87 -6.67 -3.74
N PRO A 191 10.64 -5.55 -4.47
CA PRO A 191 11.39 -5.29 -5.69
C PRO A 191 12.88 -5.01 -5.49
N GLU A 192 13.31 -4.52 -4.32
CA GLU A 192 14.73 -4.23 -4.07
C GLU A 192 15.47 -5.50 -3.62
N VAL A 193 14.84 -6.29 -2.74
CA VAL A 193 15.31 -7.63 -2.35
C VAL A 193 15.40 -8.57 -3.57
N ALA A 194 14.41 -8.53 -4.47
CA ALA A 194 14.41 -9.32 -5.70
C ALA A 194 15.44 -8.86 -6.76
N LYS A 195 16.07 -7.67 -6.58
CA LYS A 195 17.15 -7.18 -7.44
C LYS A 195 18.54 -7.51 -6.90
N HIS A 196 18.64 -8.33 -5.84
CA HIS A 196 19.89 -8.52 -5.11
C HIS A 196 20.45 -7.19 -4.57
N VAL A 197 19.55 -6.26 -4.20
CA VAL A 197 19.93 -4.95 -3.68
C VAL A 197 19.66 -4.89 -2.19
N ALA A 198 20.72 -4.76 -1.40
CA ALA A 198 20.63 -4.32 -0.01
C ALA A 198 20.27 -2.83 0.02
N VAL A 199 19.15 -2.47 0.66
CA VAL A 199 18.71 -1.08 0.78
C VAL A 199 18.86 -0.58 2.21
N THR A 200 19.97 0.06 2.54
CA THR A 200 20.18 0.62 3.88
C THR A 200 19.60 2.02 3.93
N ARG A 201 18.95 2.39 5.04
CA ARG A 201 18.43 3.74 5.20
C ARG A 201 19.27 4.50 6.21
N THR A 202 19.66 5.71 5.88
CA THR A 202 20.35 6.60 6.81
C THR A 202 19.35 7.25 7.76
N ALA A 203 19.82 7.77 8.90
CA ALA A 203 18.97 8.41 9.92
C ALA A 203 18.08 9.55 9.39
N ASN A 204 18.52 10.23 8.32
CA ASN A 204 17.75 11.28 7.64
C ASN A 204 16.71 10.76 6.62
N GLY A 205 16.47 9.44 6.56
CA GLY A 205 15.47 8.83 5.69
C GLY A 205 15.90 8.63 4.24
N ARG A 206 17.15 8.93 3.86
CA ARG A 206 17.67 8.65 2.52
C ARG A 206 17.93 7.15 2.34
N LEU A 207 17.56 6.62 1.18
CA LEU A 207 17.80 5.23 0.81
C LEU A 207 19.16 5.11 0.13
N TYR A 208 20.04 4.27 0.68
CA TYR A 208 21.26 3.79 0.06
C TYR A 208 21.01 2.41 -0.53
N ARG A 209 21.44 2.19 -1.78
CA ARG A 209 21.26 0.93 -2.49
C ARG A 209 22.62 0.33 -2.81
N GLN A 210 22.83 -0.91 -2.41
CA GLN A 210 24.05 -1.67 -2.68
C GLN A 210 23.69 -3.00 -3.34
N GLN A 211 24.31 -3.30 -4.48
CA GLN A 211 24.25 -4.64 -5.07
C GLN A 211 24.99 -5.64 -4.18
N VAL A 212 24.41 -6.81 -3.95
CA VAL A 212 24.94 -7.85 -3.07
C VAL A 212 24.70 -9.23 -3.68
N ASP A 213 25.69 -10.12 -3.70
CA ASP A 213 25.56 -11.47 -4.27
C ASP A 213 24.75 -12.46 -3.40
N GLU A 214 23.93 -11.96 -2.49
CA GLU A 214 23.12 -12.78 -1.60
C GLU A 214 21.81 -13.20 -2.27
N LEU A 215 21.35 -14.42 -2.00
CA LEU A 215 20.05 -14.89 -2.48
C LEU A 215 18.92 -14.01 -1.95
N PRO A 216 17.85 -13.73 -2.73
CA PRO A 216 16.73 -12.89 -2.30
C PRO A 216 16.07 -13.37 -1.00
N ARG A 217 16.07 -14.69 -0.76
CA ARG A 217 15.57 -15.29 0.49
C ARG A 217 16.37 -14.83 1.71
N VAL A 218 17.70 -14.84 1.63
CA VAL A 218 18.59 -14.42 2.72
C VAL A 218 18.42 -12.94 3.01
N LEU A 219 18.31 -12.14 1.96
CA LEU A 219 18.03 -10.71 2.06
C LEU A 219 16.67 -10.43 2.71
N LEU A 220 15.64 -11.21 2.36
CA LEU A 220 14.32 -11.09 2.94
C LEU A 220 14.31 -11.48 4.42
N GLU A 221 14.93 -12.62 4.78
CA GLU A 221 15.04 -13.11 6.16
C GLU A 221 15.77 -12.10 7.05
N ARG A 222 16.93 -11.57 6.60
CA ARG A 222 17.66 -10.52 7.32
C ARG A 222 16.81 -9.27 7.54
N ARG A 223 16.00 -8.89 6.54
CA ARG A 223 15.15 -7.70 6.62
C ARG A 223 13.95 -7.90 7.53
N LEU A 224 13.34 -9.08 7.53
CA LEU A 224 12.29 -9.42 8.47
C LEU A 224 12.82 -9.33 9.91
N ALA A 225 14.00 -9.89 10.17
CA ALA A 225 14.67 -9.79 11.47
C ALA A 225 14.99 -8.34 11.88
N MET A 226 15.48 -7.51 10.95
CA MET A 226 15.70 -6.07 11.20
C MET A 226 14.39 -5.32 11.49
N ALA A 227 13.34 -5.61 10.72
CA ALA A 227 12.03 -4.98 10.92
C ALA A 227 11.43 -5.37 12.28
N GLU A 228 11.53 -6.63 12.69
CA GLU A 228 11.14 -7.09 14.02
C GLU A 228 11.93 -6.38 15.12
N THR A 229 13.25 -6.23 14.93
CA THR A 229 14.11 -5.50 15.87
C THR A 229 13.69 -4.03 16.01
N TRP A 230 13.39 -3.36 14.89
CA TRP A 230 12.92 -1.97 14.89
C TRP A 230 11.54 -1.79 15.51
N MET A 231 10.62 -2.76 15.29
CA MET A 231 9.30 -2.74 15.93
C MET A 231 9.40 -2.93 17.44
N ASN A 232 10.37 -3.72 17.91
CA ASN A 232 10.58 -4.01 19.33
C ASN A 232 11.46 -2.97 20.04
N ASN A 233 12.17 -2.12 19.30
CA ASN A 233 13.08 -1.12 19.89
C ASN A 233 13.09 0.21 19.10
N PRO A 234 11.99 0.99 19.14
CA PRO A 234 11.80 2.17 18.28
C PRO A 234 12.72 3.36 18.58
N LEU A 235 13.47 3.33 19.70
CA LEU A 235 14.29 4.47 20.16
C LEU A 235 15.79 4.36 19.81
N ALA A 236 16.25 3.24 19.26
CA ALA A 236 17.69 3.03 19.02
C ALA A 236 18.28 3.89 17.88
N ASP A 237 17.45 4.41 16.96
CA ASP A 237 17.91 5.25 15.84
C ASP A 237 17.91 6.75 16.17
N ALA A 238 17.42 7.17 17.34
CA ALA A 238 17.41 8.58 17.74
C ALA A 238 18.76 9.06 18.32
N THR A 239 19.69 8.15 18.62
CA THR A 239 20.95 8.45 19.31
C THR A 239 22.21 8.31 18.46
N ALA A 240 22.10 7.88 17.20
CA ALA A 240 23.20 7.96 16.24
C ALA A 240 23.16 9.31 15.51
N SER A 241 23.63 10.35 16.21
CA SER A 241 23.82 11.73 15.70
C SER A 241 25.03 11.83 14.79
#